data_AF-A0A1K0FA74-F1
#
_entry.id   AF-A0A1K0FA74-F1
#
_cell.length_a   1.000
_cell.length_b   1.000
_cell.length_c   1.000
_cell.angle_alpha   90.00
_cell.angle_beta   90.00
_cell.angle_gamma   90.00
#
_symmetry.space_group_name_H-M   'P 1'
#
loop_
_entity.id
_entity.type
_entity.pdbx_description
1 polymer ?
#
loop_
_entity_poly.entity_id
_entity_poly.type
_entity_poly.pdbx_seq_one_letter_code
_entity_poly.pdbx_strand_id
1 'polypeptide(L)'
;MTAAWAWDALQARTAAIEAAVGDRFPLHAGDEGWTTTRRGSWTGGFWAGLLWLRAAALGRPRDLEIARRWTARLPPRAADDTDTRAMTFWYGAGLGHRWCGEAEAGEIAAAGARAVAASALPGSGLIPVGTAFGRAGAARAGVDALAAVVALLEETGRHAAAVRHVDALVPLLVDDRGEVRPHADLTGSAPPAVDGLWSRGQAWGVLGLAVAADRLGGRHRAVAERVAERWLSLAGHGVPPAAFGTAASVDTSAAVIAAAGLWTLGDHAAAGAIIDTVVAGHLRPDGVLTGGCYDLAAGVACAHELIWGTYFLTAAIAVRTGRLPRGW
;
A
#
# COMPACT_ATOMS: atom_id res chain seq x y z
N MET A 1 25.07 2.22 3.52
CA MET A 1 24.72 0.82 3.87
C MET A 1 24.25 0.13 2.59
N THR A 2 24.48 -1.18 2.41
CA THR A 2 24.17 -1.86 1.14
C THR A 2 22.74 -2.42 1.11
N ALA A 3 22.18 -2.65 -0.08
CA ALA A 3 20.87 -3.29 -0.23
C ALA A 3 20.85 -4.73 0.32
N ALA A 4 21.99 -5.44 0.27
CA ALA A 4 22.13 -6.76 0.89
C ALA A 4 22.04 -6.70 2.41
N TRP A 5 22.71 -5.72 3.04
CA TRP A 5 22.57 -5.49 4.48
C TRP A 5 21.11 -5.17 4.87
N ALA A 6 20.45 -4.29 4.12
CA ALA A 6 19.07 -3.91 4.39
C ALA A 6 18.12 -5.12 4.29
N TRP A 7 18.36 -6.01 3.32
CA TRP A 7 17.65 -7.27 3.20
C TRP A 7 17.77 -8.10 4.48
N ASP A 8 18.99 -8.37 4.93
CA ASP A 8 19.21 -9.21 6.11
C ASP A 8 18.58 -8.61 7.38
N ALA A 9 18.67 -7.29 7.56
CA ALA A 9 18.03 -6.58 8.65
C ALA A 9 16.49 -6.71 8.60
N LEU A 10 15.87 -6.57 7.44
CA LEU A 10 14.41 -6.70 7.26
C LEU A 10 13.93 -8.14 7.44
N GLN A 11 14.74 -9.14 7.06
CA GLN A 11 14.42 -10.55 7.33
C GLN A 11 14.49 -10.86 8.83
N ALA A 12 15.50 -10.34 9.52
CA ALA A 12 15.60 -10.45 10.98
C ALA A 12 14.41 -9.74 11.66
N ARG A 13 14.04 -8.55 11.18
CA ARG A 13 12.86 -7.83 11.69
C ARG A 13 11.58 -8.62 11.47
N THR A 14 11.38 -9.20 10.29
CA THR A 14 10.17 -10.00 9.99
C THR A 14 10.04 -11.16 10.98
N ALA A 15 11.13 -11.88 11.27
CA ALA A 15 11.14 -12.94 12.29
C ALA A 15 10.86 -12.42 13.70
N ALA A 16 11.39 -11.24 14.05
CA ALA A 16 11.12 -10.59 15.34
C ALA A 16 9.65 -10.16 15.48
N ILE A 17 9.03 -9.65 14.40
CA ILE A 17 7.62 -9.31 14.36
C ILE A 17 6.78 -10.57 14.61
N GLU A 18 7.05 -11.68 13.91
CA GLU A 18 6.34 -12.94 14.12
C GLU A 18 6.36 -13.40 15.57
N ALA A 19 7.54 -13.34 16.22
CA ALA A 19 7.68 -13.70 17.62
C ALA A 19 6.91 -12.76 18.56
N ALA A 20 6.91 -11.45 18.27
CA ALA A 20 6.29 -10.44 19.12
C ALA A 20 4.75 -10.43 19.03
N VAL A 21 4.19 -10.66 17.84
CA VAL A 21 2.74 -10.56 17.62
C VAL A 21 1.98 -11.87 17.84
N GLY A 22 2.70 -12.99 17.88
CA GLY A 22 2.13 -14.33 18.06
C GLY A 22 1.07 -14.63 17.00
N ASP A 23 -0.17 -14.83 17.44
CA ASP A 23 -1.32 -15.14 16.58
C ASP A 23 -2.08 -13.90 16.09
N ARG A 24 -1.58 -12.68 16.30
CA ARG A 24 -2.26 -11.42 15.96
C ARG A 24 -1.60 -10.68 14.80
N PHE A 25 -2.37 -9.92 14.04
CA PHE A 25 -1.86 -9.12 12.93
C PHE A 25 -1.23 -7.81 13.43
N PRO A 26 0.00 -7.47 13.03
CA PRO A 26 0.62 -6.18 13.35
C PRO A 26 -0.07 -5.01 12.65
N LEU A 27 -0.09 -3.85 13.32
CA LEU A 27 -0.53 -2.57 12.76
C LEU A 27 0.62 -1.56 12.77
N HIS A 28 1.04 -1.13 13.97
CA HIS A 28 2.18 -0.24 14.18
C HIS A 28 2.90 -0.60 15.49
N ALA A 29 4.15 -0.16 15.65
CA ALA A 29 4.93 -0.35 16.86
C ALA A 29 5.67 0.92 17.30
N GLY A 30 5.62 1.18 18.61
CA GLY A 30 6.42 2.16 19.32
C GLY A 30 7.31 1.47 20.37
N ASP A 31 7.76 2.21 21.38
CA ASP A 31 8.62 1.68 22.45
C ASP A 31 7.87 0.65 23.33
N GLU A 32 6.55 0.82 23.48
CA GLU A 32 5.64 -0.12 24.13
C GLU A 32 5.36 -1.41 23.34
N GLY A 33 5.90 -1.55 22.12
CA GLY A 33 5.74 -2.73 21.27
C GLY A 33 4.59 -2.62 20.26
N TRP A 34 4.17 -3.78 19.72
CA TRP A 34 3.21 -3.84 18.63
C TRP A 34 1.77 -3.63 19.09
N THR A 35 1.11 -2.64 18.49
CA THR A 35 -0.35 -2.61 18.41
C THR A 35 -0.81 -3.65 17.38
N THR A 36 -1.73 -4.52 17.79
CA THR A 36 -2.15 -5.68 16.98
C THR A 36 -3.67 -5.88 16.96
N THR A 37 -4.16 -6.52 15.90
CA THR A 37 -5.57 -6.86 15.74
C THR A 37 -5.76 -8.37 15.53
N ARG A 38 -6.92 -8.91 15.92
CA ARG A 38 -7.22 -10.34 15.70
C ARG A 38 -7.59 -10.67 14.26
N ARG A 39 -8.24 -9.73 13.56
CA ARG A 39 -8.80 -9.92 12.20
C ARG A 39 -8.01 -9.23 11.08
N GLY A 40 -6.88 -8.59 11.37
CA GLY A 40 -6.05 -7.93 10.36
C GLY A 40 -6.26 -6.44 10.22
N SER A 41 -7.47 -5.91 10.48
CA SER A 41 -7.83 -4.55 10.05
C SER A 41 -7.63 -4.40 8.53
N TRP A 42 -7.53 -3.18 8.02
CA TRP A 42 -7.19 -2.90 6.62
C TRP A 42 -5.73 -3.27 6.28
N THR A 43 -4.87 -3.44 7.30
CA THR A 43 -3.44 -3.70 7.13
C THR A 43 -3.04 -5.17 7.09
N GLY A 44 -3.97 -6.08 7.38
CA GLY A 44 -3.68 -7.52 7.48
C GLY A 44 -3.06 -8.10 6.21
N GLY A 45 -3.40 -7.53 5.04
CA GLY A 45 -2.80 -7.88 3.75
C GLY A 45 -1.31 -7.57 3.67
N PHE A 46 -0.81 -6.49 4.28
CA PHE A 46 0.61 -6.17 4.28
C PHE A 46 1.42 -7.14 5.12
N TRP A 47 0.86 -7.65 6.22
CA TRP A 47 1.52 -8.68 7.01
C TRP A 47 1.60 -10.00 6.26
N ALA A 48 0.48 -10.49 5.72
CA ALA A 48 0.47 -11.69 4.89
C ALA A 48 1.36 -11.51 3.65
N GLY A 49 1.37 -10.34 3.03
CA GLY A 49 2.23 -9.99 1.90
C GLY A 49 3.71 -10.01 2.24
N LEU A 50 4.11 -9.54 3.43
CA LEU A 50 5.50 -9.63 3.89
C LEU A 50 5.96 -11.09 4.05
N LEU A 51 5.05 -11.97 4.50
CA LEU A 51 5.30 -13.40 4.61
C LEU A 51 5.38 -14.07 3.23
N TRP A 52 4.49 -13.71 2.29
CA TRP A 52 4.57 -14.17 0.89
C TRP A 52 5.86 -13.74 0.21
N LEU A 53 6.25 -12.48 0.41
CA LEU A 53 7.51 -11.95 -0.09
C LEU A 53 8.68 -12.80 0.41
N ARG A 54 8.72 -13.09 1.72
CA ARG A 54 9.76 -13.93 2.30
C ARG A 54 9.74 -15.34 1.70
N ALA A 55 8.57 -15.95 1.57
CA ALA A 55 8.41 -17.28 1.00
C ALA A 55 8.93 -17.35 -0.43
N ALA A 56 8.55 -16.38 -1.26
CA ALA A 56 8.99 -16.27 -2.65
C ALA A 56 10.50 -16.02 -2.78
N ALA A 57 11.05 -15.12 -1.95
CA ALA A 57 12.46 -14.74 -2.01
C ALA A 57 13.42 -15.83 -1.48
N LEU A 58 12.97 -16.66 -0.53
CA LEU A 58 13.83 -17.65 0.15
C LEU A 58 13.53 -19.09 -0.25
N GLY A 59 12.35 -19.38 -0.80
CA GLY A 59 11.96 -20.71 -1.27
C GLY A 59 11.86 -21.79 -0.18
N ARG A 60 11.78 -21.41 1.11
CA ARG A 60 11.78 -22.37 2.22
C ARG A 60 10.37 -22.90 2.48
N PRO A 61 10.16 -24.23 2.62
CA PRO A 61 8.84 -24.80 2.89
C PRO A 61 8.12 -24.22 4.11
N ARG A 62 8.87 -23.91 5.18
CA ARG A 62 8.32 -23.29 6.39
C ARG A 62 7.77 -21.89 6.14
N ASP A 63 8.44 -21.08 5.31
CA ASP A 63 7.98 -19.73 4.97
C ASP A 63 6.68 -19.78 4.18
N LEU A 64 6.57 -20.75 3.27
CA LEU A 64 5.37 -21.01 2.49
C LEU A 64 4.19 -21.45 3.38
N GLU A 65 4.42 -22.38 4.31
CA GLU A 65 3.41 -22.83 5.27
C GLU A 65 2.87 -21.67 6.14
N ILE A 66 3.78 -20.82 6.64
CA ILE A 66 3.42 -19.65 7.44
C ILE A 66 2.56 -18.67 6.62
N ALA A 67 2.98 -18.36 5.39
CA ALA A 67 2.24 -17.45 4.52
C ALA A 67 0.83 -17.98 4.20
N ARG A 68 0.69 -19.28 3.90
CA ARG A 68 -0.61 -19.95 3.71
C ARG A 68 -1.50 -19.80 4.94
N ARG A 69 -0.99 -20.14 6.13
CA ARG A 69 -1.75 -20.07 7.40
C ARG A 69 -2.29 -18.67 7.68
N TRP A 70 -1.50 -17.63 7.43
CA TRP A 70 -1.95 -16.25 7.62
C TRP A 70 -2.96 -15.81 6.57
N THR A 71 -2.77 -16.23 5.32
CA THR A 71 -3.68 -15.92 4.20
C THR A 71 -5.05 -16.55 4.41
N ALA A 72 -5.13 -17.78 4.92
CA ALA A 72 -6.37 -18.49 5.23
C ALA A 72 -7.26 -17.77 6.28
N ARG A 73 -6.74 -16.75 6.97
CA ARG A 73 -7.48 -15.95 7.96
C ARG A 73 -8.10 -14.68 7.38
N LEU A 74 -7.77 -14.31 6.15
CA LEU A 74 -8.28 -13.12 5.47
C LEU A 74 -9.72 -13.23 4.90
N PRO A 75 -10.28 -14.42 4.56
CA PRO A 75 -11.60 -14.51 3.94
C PRO A 75 -12.74 -13.73 4.62
N PRO A 76 -12.84 -13.66 5.97
CA PRO A 76 -13.88 -12.87 6.63
C PRO A 76 -13.86 -11.38 6.25
N ARG A 77 -12.72 -10.83 5.79
CA ARG A 77 -12.60 -9.42 5.39
C ARG A 77 -13.33 -9.08 4.09
N ALA A 78 -13.81 -10.08 3.35
CA ALA A 78 -14.65 -9.85 2.18
C ALA A 78 -15.96 -9.14 2.55
N ALA A 79 -16.45 -9.34 3.76
CA ALA A 79 -17.68 -8.74 4.28
C ALA A 79 -17.50 -7.29 4.76
N ASP A 80 -16.27 -6.77 4.86
CA ASP A 80 -16.07 -5.37 5.22
C ASP A 80 -16.50 -4.49 4.06
N ASP A 81 -17.40 -3.55 4.34
CA ASP A 81 -17.85 -2.57 3.37
C ASP A 81 -16.79 -1.46 3.25
N THR A 82 -15.73 -1.76 2.50
CA THR A 82 -14.67 -0.80 2.18
C THR A 82 -13.86 -1.18 0.94
N ASP A 83 -13.35 -0.18 0.23
CA ASP A 83 -12.36 -0.35 -0.83
C ASP A 83 -11.01 -0.90 -0.31
N THR A 84 -10.60 -0.55 0.91
CA THR A 84 -9.34 -1.00 1.52
C THR A 84 -9.24 -2.52 1.70
N ARG A 85 -10.35 -3.27 1.62
CA ARG A 85 -10.29 -4.74 1.54
C ARG A 85 -9.53 -5.21 0.30
N ALA A 86 -9.46 -4.41 -0.77
CA ALA A 86 -8.62 -4.68 -1.92
C ALA A 86 -7.14 -4.80 -1.51
N MET A 87 -6.65 -3.97 -0.58
CA MET A 87 -5.28 -4.11 -0.04
C MET A 87 -5.11 -5.43 0.71
N THR A 88 -6.14 -5.85 1.45
CA THR A 88 -6.12 -7.13 2.16
C THR A 88 -5.93 -8.29 1.20
N PHE A 89 -6.73 -8.33 0.13
CA PHE A 89 -6.73 -9.46 -0.82
C PHE A 89 -5.64 -9.38 -1.88
N TRP A 90 -5.23 -8.19 -2.32
CA TRP A 90 -4.11 -8.04 -3.25
C TRP A 90 -2.80 -8.45 -2.60
N TYR A 91 -2.38 -7.72 -1.56
CA TYR A 91 -1.09 -7.95 -0.92
C TYR A 91 -1.06 -9.27 -0.14
N GLY A 92 -2.19 -9.63 0.49
CA GLY A 92 -2.25 -10.81 1.36
C GLY A 92 -2.52 -12.14 0.65
N ALA A 93 -3.04 -12.13 -0.59
CA ALA A 93 -3.41 -13.35 -1.29
C ALA A 93 -3.03 -13.34 -2.78
N GLY A 94 -3.32 -12.25 -3.51
CA GLY A 94 -3.00 -12.12 -4.94
C GLY A 94 -1.51 -12.30 -5.22
N LEU A 95 -0.66 -11.70 -4.40
CA LEU A 95 0.80 -11.86 -4.52
C LEU A 95 1.29 -13.26 -4.15
N GLY A 96 0.62 -13.96 -3.24
CA GLY A 96 0.91 -15.37 -2.94
C GLY A 96 0.66 -16.27 -4.15
N HIS A 97 -0.45 -16.05 -4.86
CA HIS A 97 -0.70 -16.72 -6.13
C HIS A 97 0.34 -16.36 -7.19
N ARG A 98 0.60 -15.07 -7.38
CA ARG A 98 1.49 -14.56 -8.45
C ARG A 98 2.95 -14.97 -8.27
N TRP A 99 3.47 -14.91 -7.04
CA TRP A 99 4.89 -15.18 -6.78
C TRP A 99 5.18 -16.65 -6.47
N CYS A 100 4.23 -17.35 -5.83
CA CYS A 100 4.45 -18.73 -5.37
C CYS A 100 3.60 -19.78 -6.10
N GLY A 101 2.69 -19.38 -6.99
CA GLY A 101 1.79 -20.31 -7.69
C GLY A 101 0.71 -20.94 -6.80
N GLU A 102 0.41 -20.31 -5.65
CA GLU A 102 -0.49 -20.89 -4.65
C GLU A 102 -1.95 -20.78 -5.06
N ALA A 103 -2.60 -21.94 -5.27
CA ALA A 103 -3.97 -22.02 -5.75
C ALA A 103 -4.99 -21.47 -4.74
N GLU A 104 -4.89 -21.86 -3.46
CA GLU A 104 -5.79 -21.38 -2.41
C GLU A 104 -5.68 -19.86 -2.21
N ALA A 105 -4.46 -19.31 -2.30
CA ALA A 105 -4.26 -17.86 -2.28
C ALA A 105 -4.94 -17.18 -3.48
N GLY A 106 -4.89 -17.80 -4.67
CA GLY A 106 -5.60 -17.34 -5.86
C GLY A 106 -7.13 -17.35 -5.69
N GLU A 107 -7.69 -18.40 -5.07
CA GLU A 107 -9.12 -18.48 -4.76
C GLU A 107 -9.57 -17.40 -3.77
N ILE A 108 -8.77 -17.15 -2.72
CA ILE A 108 -9.01 -16.09 -1.74
C ILE A 108 -8.93 -14.71 -2.41
N ALA A 109 -7.96 -14.48 -3.28
CA ALA A 109 -7.85 -13.25 -4.06
C ALA A 109 -9.07 -13.05 -4.97
N ALA A 110 -9.51 -14.10 -5.69
CA ALA A 110 -10.68 -14.05 -6.55
C ALA A 110 -11.98 -13.77 -5.77
N ALA A 111 -12.13 -14.32 -4.55
CA ALA A 111 -13.24 -14.01 -3.67
C ALA A 111 -13.22 -12.54 -3.22
N GLY A 112 -12.05 -12.03 -2.83
CA GLY A 112 -11.84 -10.62 -2.52
C GLY A 112 -12.19 -9.69 -3.68
N ALA A 113 -11.75 -10.03 -4.89
CA ALA A 113 -12.02 -9.27 -6.10
C ALA A 113 -13.53 -9.20 -6.42
N ARG A 114 -14.26 -10.31 -6.22
CA ARG A 114 -15.73 -10.33 -6.34
C ARG A 114 -16.38 -9.38 -5.34
N ALA A 115 -15.94 -9.40 -4.09
CA ALA A 115 -16.46 -8.52 -3.06
C ALA A 115 -16.20 -7.04 -3.42
N VAL A 116 -14.95 -6.69 -3.75
CA VAL A 116 -14.54 -5.34 -4.19
C VAL A 116 -15.40 -4.85 -5.35
N ALA A 117 -15.53 -5.65 -6.42
CA ALA A 117 -16.33 -5.29 -7.58
C ALA A 117 -17.83 -5.13 -7.26
N ALA A 118 -18.37 -5.88 -6.30
CA ALA A 118 -19.77 -5.79 -5.90
C ALA A 118 -20.13 -4.46 -5.22
N SER A 119 -19.15 -3.70 -4.71
CA SER A 119 -19.37 -2.36 -4.14
C SER A 119 -19.35 -1.24 -5.19
N ALA A 120 -19.11 -1.55 -6.47
CA ALA A 120 -19.09 -0.53 -7.51
C ALA A 120 -20.46 0.17 -7.63
N LEU A 121 -20.44 1.51 -7.63
CA LEU A 121 -21.64 2.32 -7.75
C LEU A 121 -22.27 2.15 -9.15
N PRO A 122 -23.61 1.98 -9.25
CA PRO A 122 -24.30 1.95 -10.53
C PRO A 122 -24.02 3.22 -11.35
N GLY A 123 -23.86 3.07 -12.66
CA GLY A 123 -23.58 4.19 -13.57
C GLY A 123 -22.09 4.53 -13.67
N SER A 124 -21.42 4.93 -12.58
CA SER A 124 -20.00 5.32 -12.64
C SER A 124 -19.05 4.10 -12.66
N GLY A 125 -19.36 3.05 -11.90
CA GLY A 125 -18.43 1.95 -11.65
C GLY A 125 -17.33 2.29 -10.63
N LEU A 126 -17.43 3.44 -9.97
CA LEU A 126 -16.57 3.82 -8.86
C LEU A 126 -16.80 2.89 -7.67
N ILE A 127 -15.73 2.34 -7.08
CA ILE A 127 -15.79 1.63 -5.81
C ILE A 127 -15.55 2.67 -4.68
N PRO A 128 -16.50 2.87 -3.76
CA PRO A 128 -16.40 3.87 -2.70
C PRO A 128 -15.57 3.37 -1.51
N VAL A 129 -15.17 4.30 -0.63
CA VAL A 129 -14.46 4.00 0.63
C VAL A 129 -15.24 3.05 1.52
N GLY A 130 -16.58 3.10 1.46
CA GLY A 130 -17.51 2.21 2.16
C GLY A 130 -17.73 2.59 3.63
N THR A 131 -18.69 1.93 4.29
CA THR A 131 -19.16 2.29 5.63
C THR A 131 -18.34 1.74 6.80
N ALA A 132 -17.33 0.90 6.55
CA ALA A 132 -16.55 0.25 7.60
C ALA A 132 -15.83 1.24 8.55
N PHE A 133 -15.56 2.46 8.09
CA PHE A 133 -14.94 3.54 8.88
C PHE A 133 -15.92 4.67 9.25
N GLY A 134 -17.23 4.42 9.10
CA GLY A 134 -18.30 5.38 9.37
C GLY A 134 -19.23 5.56 8.18
N ARG A 135 -20.49 5.91 8.46
CA ARG A 135 -21.57 5.98 7.45
C ARG A 135 -21.27 6.90 6.26
N ALA A 136 -20.52 7.97 6.49
CA ALA A 136 -20.14 8.93 5.44
C ALA A 136 -19.28 8.29 4.34
N GLY A 137 -18.58 7.19 4.61
CA GLY A 137 -17.70 6.56 3.63
C GLY A 137 -18.44 5.93 2.43
N ALA A 138 -19.75 5.64 2.55
CA ALA A 138 -20.56 5.20 1.41
C ALA A 138 -20.65 6.27 0.30
N ALA A 139 -20.53 7.54 0.65
CA ALA A 139 -20.56 8.67 -0.27
C ALA A 139 -19.17 9.30 -0.45
N ARG A 140 -18.10 8.51 -0.30
CA ARG A 140 -16.73 9.00 -0.39
C ARG A 140 -15.92 8.19 -1.40
N ALA A 141 -15.17 8.89 -2.26
CA ALA A 141 -14.06 8.33 -3.02
C ALA A 141 -12.76 8.49 -2.24
N GLY A 142 -11.83 7.53 -2.36
CA GLY A 142 -10.52 7.57 -1.70
C GLY A 142 -9.41 7.09 -2.62
N VAL A 143 -8.20 7.64 -2.45
CA VAL A 143 -7.05 7.25 -3.27
C VAL A 143 -6.31 6.03 -2.70
N ASP A 144 -6.43 5.80 -1.40
CA ASP A 144 -5.61 4.84 -0.64
C ASP A 144 -5.53 3.48 -1.31
N ALA A 145 -6.68 2.90 -1.66
CA ALA A 145 -6.78 1.54 -2.17
C ALA A 145 -6.55 1.43 -3.70
N LEU A 146 -6.33 2.53 -4.42
CA LEU A 146 -6.34 2.57 -5.89
C LEU A 146 -5.44 1.49 -6.52
N ALA A 147 -4.18 1.42 -6.09
CA ALA A 147 -3.23 0.42 -6.59
C ALA A 147 -3.74 -1.02 -6.40
N ALA A 148 -4.22 -1.32 -5.20
CA ALA A 148 -4.69 -2.65 -4.84
C ALA A 148 -5.99 -3.02 -5.55
N VAL A 149 -6.91 -2.07 -5.73
CA VAL A 149 -8.15 -2.28 -6.49
C VAL A 149 -7.81 -2.63 -7.94
N VAL A 150 -6.96 -1.83 -8.59
CA VAL A 150 -6.56 -2.07 -9.98
C VAL A 150 -5.87 -3.43 -10.11
N ALA A 151 -4.85 -3.68 -9.29
CA ALA A 151 -4.05 -4.90 -9.38
C ALA A 151 -4.90 -6.15 -9.14
N LEU A 152 -5.75 -6.15 -8.09
CA LEU A 152 -6.61 -7.29 -7.75
C LEU A 152 -7.67 -7.56 -8.81
N LEU A 153 -8.32 -6.53 -9.34
CA LEU A 153 -9.33 -6.69 -10.37
C LEU A 153 -8.69 -7.21 -11.67
N GLU A 154 -7.54 -6.65 -12.08
CA GLU A 154 -6.85 -7.11 -13.28
C GLU A 154 -6.36 -8.56 -13.14
N GLU A 155 -5.71 -8.90 -12.02
CA GLU A 155 -5.18 -10.26 -11.77
C GLU A 155 -6.28 -11.33 -11.81
N THR A 156 -7.52 -10.95 -11.50
CA THR A 156 -8.67 -11.87 -11.44
C THR A 156 -9.61 -11.75 -12.63
N GLY A 157 -9.15 -11.13 -13.73
CA GLY A 157 -9.87 -11.05 -15.01
C GLY A 157 -11.02 -10.05 -15.04
N ARG A 158 -11.01 -9.03 -14.18
CA ARG A 158 -12.06 -7.98 -14.06
C ARG A 158 -11.62 -6.66 -14.66
N HIS A 159 -10.95 -6.70 -15.81
CA HIS A 159 -10.38 -5.53 -16.50
C HIS A 159 -11.36 -4.37 -16.64
N ALA A 160 -12.58 -4.62 -17.13
CA ALA A 160 -13.59 -3.57 -17.34
C ALA A 160 -14.00 -2.86 -16.03
N ALA A 161 -14.03 -3.57 -14.90
CA ALA A 161 -14.33 -2.97 -13.61
C ALA A 161 -13.16 -2.09 -13.11
N ALA A 162 -11.92 -2.54 -13.30
CA ALA A 162 -10.74 -1.74 -12.99
C ALA A 162 -10.71 -0.44 -13.80
N VAL A 163 -10.89 -0.52 -15.12
CA VAL A 163 -10.93 0.65 -16.02
C VAL A 163 -11.99 1.66 -15.58
N ARG A 164 -13.23 1.21 -15.35
CA ARG A 164 -14.32 2.10 -14.93
C ARG A 164 -14.04 2.77 -13.59
N HIS A 165 -13.47 2.04 -12.63
CA HIS A 165 -13.12 2.61 -11.35
C HIS A 165 -12.09 3.73 -11.49
N VAL A 166 -10.99 3.50 -12.22
CA VAL A 166 -9.93 4.51 -12.42
C VAL A 166 -10.48 5.72 -13.18
N ASP A 167 -11.22 5.49 -14.27
CA ASP A 167 -11.79 6.57 -15.09
C ASP A 167 -12.75 7.46 -14.28
N ALA A 168 -13.50 6.89 -13.34
CA ALA A 168 -14.37 7.64 -12.44
C ALA A 168 -13.63 8.34 -11.29
N LEU A 169 -12.54 7.74 -10.79
CA LEU A 169 -11.81 8.23 -9.60
C LEU A 169 -10.88 9.41 -9.93
N VAL A 170 -10.14 9.33 -11.03
CA VAL A 170 -9.11 10.31 -11.42
C VAL A 170 -9.62 11.76 -11.40
N PRO A 171 -10.73 12.12 -12.09
CA PRO A 171 -11.19 13.51 -12.13
C PRO A 171 -11.71 14.03 -10.78
N LEU A 172 -11.98 13.15 -9.81
CA LEU A 172 -12.42 13.54 -8.47
C LEU A 172 -11.23 13.89 -7.56
N LEU A 173 -10.09 13.23 -7.75
CA LEU A 173 -8.99 13.24 -6.78
C LEU A 173 -7.72 13.92 -7.30
N VAL A 174 -7.51 14.04 -8.61
CA VAL A 174 -6.27 14.56 -9.18
C VAL A 174 -6.52 15.87 -9.91
N ASP A 175 -5.76 16.90 -9.57
CA ASP A 175 -5.83 18.19 -10.25
C ASP A 175 -4.83 18.33 -11.40
N ASP A 176 -4.89 19.47 -12.10
CA ASP A 176 -4.02 19.76 -13.26
C ASP A 176 -2.53 19.90 -12.88
N ARG A 177 -2.22 20.14 -11.60
CA ARG A 177 -0.85 20.23 -11.07
C ARG A 177 -0.31 18.88 -10.59
N GLY A 178 -1.13 17.83 -10.66
CA GLY A 178 -0.78 16.50 -10.16
C GLY A 178 -0.87 16.38 -8.64
N GLU A 179 -1.52 17.33 -7.94
CA GLU A 179 -1.84 17.16 -6.52
C GLU A 179 -2.99 16.18 -6.36
N VAL A 180 -2.84 15.29 -5.38
CA VAL A 180 -3.79 14.22 -5.10
C VAL A 180 -4.53 14.54 -3.82
N ARG A 181 -5.85 14.70 -3.95
CA ARG A 181 -6.76 14.80 -2.81
C ARG A 181 -6.94 13.40 -2.22
N PRO A 182 -6.83 13.24 -0.89
CA PRO A 182 -6.98 11.92 -0.27
C PRO A 182 -8.39 11.34 -0.47
N HIS A 183 -9.39 12.22 -0.48
CA HIS A 183 -10.79 11.85 -0.59
C HIS A 183 -11.62 12.94 -1.28
N ALA A 184 -12.74 12.53 -1.87
CA ALA A 184 -13.77 13.41 -2.38
C ALA A 184 -15.15 12.97 -1.88
N ASP A 185 -16.00 13.94 -1.55
CA ASP A 185 -17.40 13.71 -1.20
C ASP A 185 -18.25 13.64 -2.48
N LEU A 186 -18.95 12.52 -2.66
CA LEU A 186 -19.77 12.23 -3.83
C LEU A 186 -21.13 12.93 -3.80
N THR A 187 -21.51 13.54 -2.66
CA THR A 187 -22.71 14.37 -2.53
C THR A 187 -22.51 15.80 -3.02
N GLY A 188 -21.28 16.20 -3.34
CA GLY A 188 -20.93 17.55 -3.76
C GLY A 188 -20.60 18.52 -2.62
N SER A 189 -20.52 18.03 -1.38
CA SER A 189 -20.06 18.84 -0.24
C SER A 189 -18.57 19.15 -0.36
N ALA A 190 -18.18 20.38 -0.02
CA ALA A 190 -16.76 20.72 0.04
C ALA A 190 -16.08 19.89 1.15
N PRO A 191 -14.88 19.33 0.90
CA PRO A 191 -14.14 18.63 1.94
C PRO A 191 -13.77 19.62 3.05
N PRO A 192 -13.63 19.16 4.31
CA PRO A 192 -13.14 20.00 5.39
C PRO A 192 -11.73 20.51 5.03
N ALA A 193 -11.44 21.75 5.44
CA ALA A 193 -10.10 22.29 5.33
C ALA A 193 -9.13 21.41 6.14
N VAL A 194 -8.03 21.00 5.51
CA VAL A 194 -6.94 20.27 6.16
C VAL A 194 -5.67 21.12 6.07
N ASP A 195 -4.89 21.11 7.15
CA ASP A 195 -3.61 21.81 7.17
C ASP A 195 -2.57 21.01 6.38
N GLY A 196 -2.10 21.61 5.28
CA GLY A 196 -1.09 21.02 4.41
C GLY A 196 -1.60 19.87 3.52
N LEU A 197 -0.68 19.32 2.72
CA LEU A 197 -0.96 18.20 1.81
C LEU A 197 -0.49 16.89 2.46
N TRP A 198 -1.40 15.96 2.69
CA TRP A 198 -1.08 14.64 3.26
C TRP A 198 -0.14 13.85 2.34
N SER A 199 1.08 13.59 2.79
CA SER A 199 2.13 13.04 1.94
C SER A 199 1.84 11.61 1.50
N ARG A 200 1.26 10.77 2.37
CA ARG A 200 0.91 9.40 2.00
C ARG A 200 -0.25 9.32 1.01
N GLY A 201 -1.17 10.30 1.01
CA GLY A 201 -2.21 10.41 -0.01
C GLY A 201 -1.62 10.66 -1.40
N GLN A 202 -0.66 11.59 -1.48
CA GLN A 202 0.11 11.81 -2.70
C GLN A 202 0.84 10.54 -3.13
N ALA A 203 1.52 9.84 -2.21
CA ALA A 203 2.23 8.60 -2.50
C ALA A 203 1.30 7.48 -3.02
N TRP A 204 0.11 7.33 -2.44
CA TRP A 204 -0.89 6.39 -2.93
C TRP A 204 -1.38 6.74 -4.34
N GLY A 205 -1.52 8.02 -4.65
CA GLY A 205 -1.80 8.47 -6.01
C GLY A 205 -0.68 8.11 -7.00
N VAL A 206 0.59 8.33 -6.61
CA VAL A 206 1.75 7.92 -7.43
C VAL A 206 1.71 6.42 -7.72
N LEU A 207 1.58 5.58 -6.68
CA LEU A 207 1.55 4.13 -6.86
C LEU A 207 0.30 3.66 -7.63
N GLY A 208 -0.88 4.17 -7.27
CA GLY A 208 -2.15 3.75 -7.86
C GLY A 208 -2.25 4.05 -9.35
N LEU A 209 -1.84 5.25 -9.76
CA LEU A 209 -1.84 5.64 -11.17
C LEU A 209 -0.73 4.97 -11.96
N ALA A 210 0.43 4.71 -11.33
CA ALA A 210 1.49 3.91 -11.95
C ALA A 210 1.02 2.49 -12.25
N VAL A 211 0.37 1.83 -11.28
CA VAL A 211 -0.22 0.49 -11.46
C VAL A 211 -1.33 0.51 -12.51
N ALA A 212 -2.18 1.55 -12.55
CA ALA A 212 -3.19 1.71 -13.60
C ALA A 212 -2.56 1.85 -15.00
N ALA A 213 -1.53 2.67 -15.14
CA ALA A 213 -0.84 2.86 -16.41
C ALA A 213 -0.15 1.58 -16.89
N ASP A 214 0.49 0.84 -15.98
CA ASP A 214 1.17 -0.42 -16.29
C ASP A 214 0.17 -1.53 -16.69
N ARG A 215 -0.88 -1.72 -15.89
CA ARG A 215 -1.79 -2.87 -16.01
C ARG A 215 -2.97 -2.65 -16.95
N LEU A 216 -3.37 -1.41 -17.22
CA LEU A 216 -4.56 -1.09 -18.02
C LEU A 216 -4.21 -0.51 -19.40
N GLY A 217 -3.06 -0.89 -19.95
CA GLY A 217 -2.65 -0.57 -21.32
C GLY A 217 -2.26 0.89 -21.54
N GLY A 218 -1.55 1.52 -20.59
CA GLY A 218 -1.10 2.91 -20.69
C GLY A 218 -2.18 3.95 -20.34
N ARG A 219 -3.37 3.52 -19.92
CA ARG A 219 -4.46 4.41 -19.51
C ARG A 219 -4.02 5.28 -18.33
N HIS A 220 -4.32 6.58 -18.38
CA HIS A 220 -3.87 7.59 -17.39
C HIS A 220 -2.36 7.71 -17.20
N ARG A 221 -1.51 7.19 -18.10
CA ARG A 221 -0.04 7.31 -18.01
C ARG A 221 0.43 8.76 -17.81
N ALA A 222 -0.09 9.70 -18.60
CA ALA A 222 0.26 11.11 -18.46
C ALA A 222 -0.16 11.70 -17.11
N VAL A 223 -1.27 11.21 -16.51
CA VAL A 223 -1.68 11.62 -15.16
C VAL A 223 -0.72 11.04 -14.12
N ALA A 224 -0.34 9.77 -14.27
CA ALA A 224 0.61 9.10 -13.40
C ALA A 224 1.97 9.81 -13.38
N GLU A 225 2.48 10.20 -14.55
CA GLU A 225 3.72 10.96 -14.70
C GLU A 225 3.63 12.32 -14.03
N ARG A 226 2.54 13.08 -14.24
CA ARG A 226 2.34 14.37 -13.54
C ARG A 226 2.29 14.24 -12.02
N VAL A 227 1.61 13.22 -11.50
CA VAL A 227 1.50 12.97 -10.05
C VAL A 227 2.85 12.57 -9.46
N ALA A 228 3.66 11.82 -10.21
CA ALA A 228 5.03 11.47 -9.84
C ALA A 228 5.98 12.69 -9.87
N GLU A 229 5.90 13.52 -10.92
CA GLU A 229 6.63 14.79 -11.00
C GLU A 229 6.25 15.72 -9.85
N ARG A 230 4.96 15.78 -9.50
CA ARG A 230 4.50 16.57 -8.36
C ARG A 230 5.11 16.07 -7.06
N TRP A 231 5.13 14.76 -6.84
CA TRP A 231 5.82 14.16 -5.69
C TRP A 231 7.30 14.58 -5.63
N LEU A 232 8.04 14.43 -6.74
CA LEU A 232 9.45 14.77 -6.81
C LEU A 232 9.69 16.28 -6.57
N SER A 233 8.77 17.14 -7.01
CA SER A 233 8.85 18.59 -6.71
C SER A 233 8.66 18.92 -5.23
N LEU A 234 7.90 18.10 -4.49
CA LEU A 234 7.55 18.31 -3.09
C LEU A 234 8.58 17.71 -2.13
N ALA A 235 9.03 16.48 -2.41
CA ALA A 235 9.86 15.69 -1.51
C ALA A 235 11.28 15.42 -2.05
N GLY A 236 11.52 15.65 -3.35
CA GLY A 236 12.74 15.20 -4.02
C GLY A 236 12.95 13.70 -3.79
N HIS A 237 14.14 13.34 -3.32
CA HIS A 237 14.50 11.98 -2.91
C HIS A 237 14.46 11.77 -1.38
N GLY A 238 13.96 12.77 -0.63
CA GLY A 238 13.92 12.79 0.83
C GLY A 238 12.77 11.99 1.42
N VAL A 239 12.76 11.88 2.76
CA VAL A 239 11.58 11.45 3.51
C VAL A 239 10.70 12.68 3.79
N PRO A 240 9.43 12.70 3.33
CA PRO A 240 8.59 13.89 3.47
C PRO A 240 8.06 14.03 4.91
N PRO A 241 7.61 15.24 5.32
CA PRO A 241 6.71 15.38 6.45
C PRO A 241 5.39 14.62 6.18
N ALA A 242 4.67 14.23 7.22
CA ALA A 242 3.35 13.60 7.11
C ALA A 242 2.31 14.54 6.46
N ALA A 243 2.49 15.85 6.61
CA ALA A 243 1.75 16.89 5.90
C ALA A 243 2.69 17.96 5.35
N PHE A 244 2.82 18.07 4.01
CA PHE A 244 3.63 19.09 3.36
C PHE A 244 3.12 20.50 3.70
N GLY A 245 4.04 21.44 3.85
CA GLY A 245 3.72 22.83 4.22
C GLY A 245 3.48 23.03 5.72
N THR A 246 3.70 21.99 6.55
CA THR A 246 3.58 22.05 8.01
C THR A 246 4.88 21.61 8.69
N ALA A 247 4.97 21.79 10.01
CA ALA A 247 6.06 21.29 10.85
C ALA A 247 5.82 19.84 11.37
N ALA A 248 5.01 19.05 10.66
CA ALA A 248 4.70 17.67 11.05
C ALA A 248 5.93 16.75 11.07
N SER A 249 5.86 15.68 11.86
CA SER A 249 6.83 14.60 11.81
C SER A 249 6.91 13.97 10.41
N VAL A 250 8.02 13.31 10.11
CA VAL A 250 8.21 12.63 8.82
C VAL A 250 7.27 11.41 8.68
N ASP A 251 7.09 10.96 7.44
CA ASP A 251 6.44 9.69 7.13
C ASP A 251 7.27 8.84 6.15
N THR A 252 8.03 7.90 6.69
CA THR A 252 8.81 6.94 5.89
C THR A 252 7.95 6.04 5.03
N SER A 253 6.70 5.78 5.43
CA SER A 253 5.80 4.94 4.63
C SER A 253 5.40 5.63 3.32
N ALA A 254 5.12 6.94 3.35
CA ALA A 254 4.88 7.72 2.13
C ALA A 254 6.07 7.63 1.15
N ALA A 255 7.30 7.75 1.65
CA ALA A 255 8.50 7.69 0.82
C ALA A 255 8.62 6.35 0.07
N VAL A 256 8.50 5.22 0.78
CA VAL A 256 8.66 3.90 0.15
C VAL A 256 7.49 3.51 -0.76
N ILE A 257 6.28 4.01 -0.49
CA ILE A 257 5.11 3.86 -1.38
C ILE A 257 5.33 4.64 -2.68
N ALA A 258 5.78 5.89 -2.59
CA ALA A 258 6.07 6.70 -3.77
C ALA A 258 7.22 6.10 -4.60
N ALA A 259 8.26 5.57 -3.93
CA ALA A 259 9.33 4.84 -4.60
C ALA A 259 8.81 3.61 -5.36
N ALA A 260 7.86 2.86 -4.81
CA ALA A 260 7.22 1.74 -5.52
C ALA A 260 6.48 2.20 -6.79
N GLY A 261 5.78 3.35 -6.73
CA GLY A 261 5.12 3.92 -7.90
C GLY A 261 6.09 4.45 -8.95
N LEU A 262 7.13 5.18 -8.55
CA LEU A 262 8.21 5.64 -9.45
C LEU A 262 8.90 4.46 -10.15
N TRP A 263 9.19 3.40 -9.39
CA TRP A 263 9.75 2.18 -9.94
C TRP A 263 8.82 1.55 -10.98
N THR A 264 7.52 1.50 -10.71
CA THR A 264 6.50 0.99 -11.64
C THR A 264 6.41 1.83 -12.92
N LEU A 265 6.63 3.15 -12.82
CA LEU A 265 6.70 4.03 -13.99
C LEU A 265 7.99 3.89 -14.82
N GLY A 266 9.00 3.19 -14.30
CA GLY A 266 10.31 3.00 -14.92
C GLY A 266 11.39 3.99 -14.45
N ASP A 267 11.07 4.90 -13.52
CA ASP A 267 12.06 5.80 -12.90
C ASP A 267 12.78 5.10 -11.74
N HIS A 268 13.59 4.10 -12.10
CA HIS A 268 14.35 3.32 -11.14
C HIS A 268 15.43 4.13 -10.42
N ALA A 269 15.89 5.23 -11.03
CA ALA A 269 16.93 6.09 -10.45
C ALA A 269 16.38 6.88 -9.26
N ALA A 270 15.25 7.58 -9.45
CA ALA A 270 14.60 8.32 -8.36
C ALA A 270 14.09 7.37 -7.27
N ALA A 271 13.47 6.26 -7.66
CA ALA A 271 13.02 5.24 -6.71
C ALA A 271 14.19 4.68 -5.88
N GLY A 272 15.33 4.35 -6.52
CA GLY A 272 16.53 3.89 -5.84
C GLY A 272 17.08 4.91 -4.84
N ALA A 273 17.14 6.19 -5.23
CA ALA A 273 17.62 7.28 -4.38
C ALA A 273 16.73 7.49 -3.12
N ILE A 274 15.41 7.38 -3.27
CA ILE A 274 14.47 7.43 -2.12
C ILE A 274 14.71 6.26 -1.19
N ILE A 275 14.82 5.04 -1.72
CA ILE A 275 15.10 3.85 -0.90
C ILE A 275 16.44 3.97 -0.18
N ASP A 276 17.49 4.46 -0.84
CA ASP A 276 18.79 4.66 -0.22
C ASP A 276 18.73 5.69 0.92
N THR A 277 17.97 6.77 0.75
CA THR A 277 17.72 7.77 1.80
C THR A 277 16.99 7.17 3.00
N VAL A 278 15.91 6.41 2.77
CA VAL A 278 15.16 5.74 3.84
C VAL A 278 16.04 4.73 4.58
N VAL A 279 16.81 3.92 3.86
CA VAL A 279 17.71 2.91 4.43
C VAL A 279 18.81 3.57 5.27
N ALA A 280 19.42 4.65 4.77
CA ALA A 280 20.50 5.33 5.48
C ALA A 280 20.04 6.11 6.73
N GLY A 281 18.83 6.69 6.67
CA GLY A 281 18.33 7.57 7.72
C GLY A 281 17.38 6.94 8.73
N HIS A 282 16.65 5.87 8.35
CA HIS A 282 15.49 5.41 9.11
C HIS A 282 15.41 3.90 9.33
N LEU A 283 16.22 3.09 8.66
CA LEU A 283 16.31 1.64 8.91
C LEU A 283 17.38 1.37 9.97
N ARG A 284 16.96 0.89 11.13
CA ARG A 284 17.86 0.55 12.24
C ARG A 284 18.59 -0.79 12.00
N PRO A 285 19.70 -1.07 12.71
CA PRO A 285 20.40 -2.35 12.67
C PRO A 285 19.56 -3.59 13.01
N ASP A 286 18.53 -3.43 13.84
CA ASP A 286 17.54 -4.46 14.18
C ASP A 286 16.39 -4.56 13.16
N GLY A 287 16.49 -3.83 12.05
CA GLY A 287 15.56 -3.79 10.93
C GLY A 287 14.27 -3.02 11.19
N VAL A 288 14.15 -2.31 12.32
CA VAL A 288 13.02 -1.41 12.59
C VAL A 288 13.07 -0.24 11.59
N LEU A 289 11.98 -0.06 10.82
CA LEU A 289 11.77 1.14 10.02
C LEU A 289 11.10 2.22 10.87
N THR A 290 11.84 3.27 11.20
CA THR A 290 11.37 4.37 12.05
C THR A 290 10.68 5.49 11.27
N GLY A 291 10.05 6.43 11.98
CA GLY A 291 9.57 7.68 11.38
C GLY A 291 8.35 7.54 10.47
N GLY A 292 7.55 6.49 10.63
CA GLY A 292 6.23 6.42 10.00
C GLY A 292 5.20 7.20 10.81
N CYS A 293 4.19 7.77 10.13
CA CYS A 293 3.09 8.48 10.77
C CYS A 293 1.72 7.89 10.39
N TYR A 294 1.03 7.19 11.29
CA TYR A 294 -0.27 6.58 10.99
C TYR A 294 -1.39 7.60 10.83
N ASP A 295 -1.76 8.33 11.89
CA ASP A 295 -2.83 9.33 11.83
C ASP A 295 -2.39 10.60 12.56
N LEU A 296 -1.94 11.58 11.76
CA LEU A 296 -1.46 12.86 12.27
C LEU A 296 -2.57 13.67 12.94
N ALA A 297 -3.79 13.63 12.39
CA ALA A 297 -4.92 14.41 12.88
C ALA A 297 -5.39 13.89 14.24
N ALA A 298 -5.37 12.57 14.44
CA ALA A 298 -5.70 11.94 15.72
C ALA A 298 -4.50 11.83 16.68
N GLY A 299 -3.29 12.19 16.24
CA GLY A 299 -2.06 12.04 17.04
C GLY A 299 -1.67 10.58 17.29
N VAL A 300 -2.12 9.65 16.44
CA VAL A 300 -1.92 8.20 16.64
C VAL A 300 -0.71 7.74 15.82
N ALA A 301 0.27 7.15 16.51
CA ALA A 301 1.46 6.55 15.92
C ALA A 301 2.20 7.46 14.90
N CYS A 302 2.53 8.68 15.32
CA CYS A 302 3.12 9.73 14.47
C CYS A 302 4.65 9.67 14.31
N ALA A 303 5.30 8.67 14.91
CA ALA A 303 6.74 8.41 14.81
C ALA A 303 7.01 6.94 15.12
N HIS A 304 6.39 6.04 14.37
CA HIS A 304 6.31 4.60 14.67
C HIS A 304 6.75 3.76 13.49
N GLU A 305 7.03 2.49 13.74
CA GLU A 305 7.09 1.49 12.68
C GLU A 305 5.67 1.15 12.23
N LEU A 306 5.43 1.16 10.92
CA LEU A 306 4.13 0.85 10.32
C LEU A 306 4.27 -0.38 9.44
N ILE A 307 3.37 -1.36 9.58
CA ILE A 307 3.52 -2.64 8.87
C ILE A 307 3.54 -2.49 7.35
N TRP A 308 2.78 -1.53 6.80
CA TRP A 308 2.79 -1.24 5.36
C TRP A 308 4.11 -0.61 4.91
N GLY A 309 4.69 0.29 5.72
CA GLY A 309 6.01 0.85 5.45
C GLY A 309 7.08 -0.25 5.40
N THR A 310 7.09 -1.15 6.39
CA THR A 310 7.99 -2.31 6.41
C THR A 310 7.79 -3.20 5.18
N TYR A 311 6.53 -3.46 4.79
CA TYR A 311 6.22 -4.22 3.58
C TYR A 311 6.82 -3.56 2.31
N PHE A 312 6.52 -2.29 2.05
CA PHE A 312 6.99 -1.61 0.83
C PHE A 312 8.51 -1.48 0.78
N LEU A 313 9.16 -1.20 1.92
CA LEU A 313 10.62 -1.18 1.98
C LEU A 313 11.21 -2.55 1.65
N THR A 314 10.68 -3.62 2.26
CA THR A 314 11.16 -4.99 2.04
C THR A 314 10.98 -5.42 0.59
N ALA A 315 9.83 -5.10 -0.02
CA ALA A 315 9.58 -5.38 -1.42
C ALA A 315 10.52 -4.60 -2.35
N ALA A 316 10.81 -3.33 -2.06
CA ALA A 316 11.74 -2.54 -2.86
C ALA A 316 13.16 -3.12 -2.78
N ILE A 317 13.61 -3.53 -1.60
CA ILE A 317 14.91 -4.19 -1.40
C ILE A 317 14.95 -5.56 -2.08
N ALA A 318 13.87 -6.34 -2.03
CA ALA A 318 13.78 -7.62 -2.71
C ALA A 318 13.95 -7.48 -4.23
N VAL A 319 13.25 -6.51 -4.84
CA VAL A 319 13.37 -6.20 -6.27
C VAL A 319 14.77 -5.70 -6.62
N ARG A 320 15.33 -4.75 -5.86
CA ARG A 320 16.69 -4.22 -6.09
C ARG A 320 17.78 -5.27 -6.01
N THR A 321 17.58 -6.30 -5.20
CA THR A 321 18.54 -7.37 -5.02
C THR A 321 18.26 -8.61 -5.88
N GLY A 322 17.29 -8.55 -6.80
CA GLY A 322 16.96 -9.63 -7.71
C GLY A 322 16.27 -10.84 -7.06
N ARG A 323 15.76 -10.69 -5.84
CA ARG A 323 15.06 -11.75 -5.09
C ARG A 323 13.59 -11.89 -5.45
N LEU A 324 13.00 -10.83 -5.99
CA LEU A 324 11.65 -10.85 -6.56
C LEU A 324 11.66 -10.27 -7.98
N PRO A 325 10.75 -10.73 -8.85
CA PRO A 325 10.52 -10.08 -10.14
C PRO A 325 10.01 -8.66 -9.94
N ARG A 326 10.15 -7.82 -10.96
CA ARG A 326 9.54 -6.48 -10.98
C ARG A 326 8.02 -6.63 -11.04
N GLY A 327 7.29 -5.90 -10.19
CA GLY A 327 5.82 -5.87 -10.17
C GLY A 327 5.26 -5.74 -8.76
N TRP A 328 4.40 -4.76 -8.56
CA TRP A 328 3.73 -4.43 -7.30
C TRP A 328 2.24 -4.76 -7.34
#